data_AF-A0A924CWB1-F1
#
_entry.id   AF-A0A924CWB1-F1
#
_cell.length_a   1.000
_cell.length_b   1.000
_cell.length_c   1.000
_cell.angle_alpha   90.00
_cell.angle_beta   90.00
_cell.angle_gamma   90.00
#
_symmetry.space_group_name_H-M   'P 1'
#
loop_
_entity.id
_entity.type
_entity.pdbx_description
1 polymer ?
#
loop_
_entity_poly.entity_id
_entity_poly.type
_entity_poly.pdbx_seq_one_letter_code
_entity_poly.pdbx_strand_id
1 'polypeptide(L)'
;MKRLAIAAALATLIVAAPAAATVTTFASFSPVGGANLRFVNSGTSAGRANDAVYYTTATPTGTSASAVNVNFSFLNTIISPFVTNATAAYRLDAVVAKNSPVTTLGLLLIQGGVSGAFSYKSTSAITVSGPGLITTTYASGSNLLSGSFSGGQILVSTNGTSGSSFATGIIGTNITFTSDFLSFAPGSGLDRSTTFTSITPISVKGANLALRSFRTVTGGTYSADPQPTALAAAPVPEPATWAMLIAGFSLIGLSARRRIRTVAA
;
A
#
# COMPACT_ATOMS: atom_id res chain seq x y z
N MET A 1 -73.67 -4.55 1.43
CA MET A 1 -72.64 -5.28 2.20
C MET A 1 -71.58 -5.80 1.23
N LYS A 2 -70.30 -5.70 1.61
CA LYS A 2 -69.08 -6.28 1.01
C LYS A 2 -68.53 -5.63 -0.27
N ARG A 3 -67.30 -5.09 -0.15
CA ARG A 3 -66.09 -5.29 -0.98
C ARG A 3 -65.02 -4.28 -0.51
N LEU A 4 -64.28 -4.62 0.55
CA LEU A 4 -62.85 -4.99 0.53
C LEU A 4 -62.01 -4.19 -0.47
N ALA A 5 -61.29 -3.18 0.04
CA ALA A 5 -60.15 -2.56 -0.64
C ALA A 5 -58.86 -3.21 -0.11
N ILE A 6 -58.11 -3.87 -0.99
CA ILE A 6 -56.79 -4.43 -0.71
C ILE A 6 -55.77 -3.39 -1.17
N ALA A 7 -55.05 -2.79 -0.23
CA ALA A 7 -53.89 -1.96 -0.52
C ALA A 7 -52.63 -2.83 -0.49
N ALA A 8 -52.02 -3.03 -1.65
CA ALA A 8 -50.72 -3.70 -1.79
C ALA A 8 -49.61 -2.67 -1.55
N ALA A 9 -48.81 -2.86 -0.50
CA ALA A 9 -47.60 -2.10 -0.26
C ALA A 9 -46.46 -2.66 -1.11
N LEU A 10 -46.01 -1.90 -2.10
CA LEU A 10 -44.89 -2.23 -2.97
C LEU A 10 -43.58 -1.87 -2.24
N ALA A 11 -42.86 -2.88 -1.74
CA ALA A 11 -41.54 -2.70 -1.15
C ALA A 11 -40.48 -2.61 -2.27
N THR A 12 -39.98 -1.41 -2.53
CA THR A 12 -38.86 -1.18 -3.44
C THR A 12 -37.56 -1.63 -2.77
N LEU A 13 -36.98 -2.74 -3.24
CA LEU A 13 -35.62 -3.16 -2.92
C LEU A 13 -34.63 -2.15 -3.52
N ILE A 14 -34.01 -1.33 -2.67
CA ILE A 14 -32.86 -0.51 -3.05
C ILE A 14 -31.68 -1.48 -3.15
N VAL A 15 -31.38 -1.96 -4.36
CA VAL A 15 -30.16 -2.71 -4.64
C VAL A 15 -29.01 -1.72 -4.60
N ALA A 16 -28.13 -1.83 -3.59
CA ALA A 16 -26.89 -1.07 -3.54
C ALA A 16 -26.06 -1.40 -4.77
N ALA A 17 -25.73 -0.39 -5.58
CA ALA A 17 -24.85 -0.57 -6.73
C ALA A 17 -23.46 -1.01 -6.25
N PRO A 18 -22.79 -1.95 -6.95
CA PRO A 18 -21.42 -2.31 -6.62
C PRO A 18 -20.51 -1.10 -6.80
N ALA A 19 -19.75 -0.75 -5.77
CA ALA A 19 -18.76 0.33 -5.84
C ALA A 19 -17.71 -0.04 -6.90
N ALA A 20 -17.54 0.83 -7.90
CA ALA A 20 -16.51 0.66 -8.91
C ALA A 20 -15.13 0.68 -8.24
N ALA A 21 -14.39 -0.42 -8.39
CA ALA A 21 -13.03 -0.57 -7.92
C ALA A 21 -12.16 0.49 -8.60
N THR A 22 -11.66 1.44 -7.80
CA THR A 22 -10.74 2.48 -8.26
C THR A 22 -9.42 2.18 -7.57
N VAL A 23 -8.35 1.97 -8.35
CA VAL A 23 -7.00 1.87 -7.79
C VAL A 23 -6.70 3.16 -7.03
N THR A 24 -6.51 3.06 -5.72
CA THR A 24 -6.27 4.21 -4.85
C THR A 24 -4.86 4.18 -4.30
N THR A 25 -4.14 5.30 -4.47
CA THR A 25 -2.87 5.51 -3.78
C THR A 25 -3.15 5.70 -2.29
N PHE A 26 -2.66 4.81 -1.44
CA PHE A 26 -2.94 4.84 -0.01
C PHE A 26 -1.75 5.29 0.84
N ALA A 27 -0.53 5.29 0.28
CA ALA A 27 0.66 5.75 0.98
C ALA A 27 1.70 6.34 0.01
N SER A 28 2.54 7.24 0.54
CA SER A 28 3.67 7.80 -0.16
C SER A 28 4.86 7.98 0.77
N PHE A 29 6.05 8.07 0.18
CA PHE A 29 7.26 8.42 0.92
C PHE A 29 8.17 9.34 0.11
N SER A 30 8.91 10.19 0.81
CA SER A 30 9.90 11.10 0.23
C SER A 30 11.24 11.00 0.98
N PRO A 31 12.36 11.16 0.28
CA PRO A 31 13.70 11.07 0.87
C PRO A 31 13.96 12.18 1.88
N VAL A 32 14.71 11.87 2.94
CA VAL A 32 15.27 12.88 3.86
C VAL A 32 16.77 12.97 3.57
N GLY A 33 17.16 13.86 2.65
CA GLY A 33 18.56 14.14 2.30
C GLY A 33 19.03 13.55 0.97
N GLY A 34 20.30 13.12 0.94
CA GLY A 34 21.01 12.69 -0.27
C GLY A 34 20.66 11.26 -0.73
N ALA A 35 21.51 10.68 -1.58
CA ALA A 35 21.29 9.35 -2.12
C ALA A 35 21.00 8.34 -1.00
N ASN A 36 19.89 7.62 -1.11
CA ASN A 36 19.38 6.73 -0.07
C ASN A 36 19.25 5.29 -0.59
N LEU A 37 19.67 5.07 -1.83
CA LEU A 37 19.55 3.81 -2.52
C LEU A 37 20.78 3.52 -3.39
N ARG A 38 21.13 2.24 -3.48
CA ARG A 38 22.26 1.73 -4.25
C ARG A 38 21.84 0.51 -5.08
N PHE A 39 22.19 0.54 -6.36
CA PHE A 39 22.15 -0.59 -7.27
C PHE A 39 23.59 -1.06 -7.54
N VAL A 40 23.86 -2.35 -7.40
CA VAL A 40 25.19 -2.92 -7.60
C VAL A 40 25.11 -4.09 -8.58
N ASN A 41 25.76 -3.91 -9.73
CA ASN A 41 25.96 -4.97 -10.70
C ASN A 41 26.91 -6.04 -10.13
N SER A 42 26.56 -7.32 -10.29
CA SER A 42 27.32 -8.46 -9.76
C SER A 42 28.42 -8.96 -10.69
N GLY A 43 28.62 -8.33 -11.84
CA GLY A 43 29.70 -8.62 -12.79
C GLY A 43 29.44 -9.83 -13.68
N THR A 44 30.50 -10.34 -14.33
CA THR A 44 30.44 -11.47 -15.28
C THR A 44 30.72 -12.84 -14.68
N SER A 45 31.09 -12.93 -13.40
CA SER A 45 31.50 -14.20 -12.80
C SER A 45 30.43 -15.28 -12.99
N ALA A 46 30.83 -16.48 -13.43
CA ALA A 46 29.93 -17.61 -13.62
C ALA A 46 29.25 -18.06 -12.32
N GLY A 47 29.94 -17.88 -11.18
CA GLY A 47 29.50 -18.24 -9.84
C GLY A 47 28.56 -17.23 -9.17
N ARG A 48 28.14 -16.15 -9.86
CA ARG A 48 27.19 -15.19 -9.29
C ARG A 48 25.81 -15.81 -9.08
N ALA A 49 25.18 -15.49 -7.94
CA ALA A 49 23.84 -15.93 -7.59
C ALA A 49 22.74 -15.05 -8.25
N ASN A 50 23.06 -13.78 -8.50
CA ASN A 50 22.18 -12.77 -9.06
C ASN A 50 22.98 -11.87 -10.02
N ASP A 51 22.32 -11.18 -10.94
CA ASP A 51 22.99 -10.25 -11.87
C ASP A 51 23.22 -8.87 -11.23
N ALA A 52 22.40 -8.49 -10.25
CA ALA A 52 22.58 -7.30 -9.44
C ALA A 52 21.84 -7.37 -8.11
N VAL A 53 22.18 -6.45 -7.21
CA VAL A 53 21.48 -6.19 -5.95
C VAL A 53 21.05 -4.72 -5.87
N TYR A 54 19.94 -4.47 -5.18
CA TYR A 54 19.23 -3.20 -5.15
C TYR A 54 18.73 -2.96 -3.71
N TYR A 55 19.37 -2.03 -2.99
CA TYR A 55 19.14 -1.88 -1.55
C TYR A 55 19.32 -0.44 -1.05
N THR A 56 18.74 -0.13 0.10
CA THR A 56 18.94 1.15 0.80
C THR A 56 20.24 1.16 1.59
N THR A 57 20.82 2.35 1.78
CA THR A 57 22.05 2.54 2.57
C THR A 57 21.83 3.62 3.63
N ALA A 58 22.37 3.42 4.84
CA ALA A 58 22.21 4.37 5.95
C ALA A 58 22.77 5.77 5.67
N THR A 59 23.75 5.86 4.77
CA THR A 59 24.36 7.12 4.32
C THR A 59 24.48 7.14 2.80
N PRO A 60 24.63 8.33 2.17
CA PRO A 60 24.79 8.45 0.72
C PRO A 60 25.99 7.73 0.12
N THR A 61 27.03 7.49 0.91
CA THR A 61 28.25 6.80 0.50
C THR A 61 28.33 5.37 1.02
N GLY A 62 27.35 4.90 1.79
CA GLY A 62 27.33 3.55 2.37
C GLY A 62 27.44 2.44 1.32
N THR A 63 28.11 1.35 1.68
CA THR A 63 28.33 0.17 0.80
C THR A 63 27.48 -1.02 1.20
N SER A 64 26.96 -1.06 2.42
CA SER A 64 26.18 -2.18 2.95
C SER A 64 24.69 -1.82 3.04
N ALA A 65 23.84 -2.83 2.87
CA ALA A 65 22.40 -2.69 3.04
C ALA A 65 22.07 -2.26 4.48
N SER A 66 21.30 -1.18 4.61
CA SER A 66 20.83 -0.66 5.90
C SER A 66 19.59 0.20 5.72
N ALA A 67 18.91 0.48 6.83
CA ALA A 67 17.77 1.39 6.83
C ALA A 67 18.23 2.85 6.69
N VAL A 68 17.39 3.67 6.07
CA VAL A 68 17.58 5.11 5.87
C VAL A 68 16.31 5.85 6.25
N ASN A 69 16.44 7.04 6.84
CA ASN A 69 15.26 7.81 7.22
C ASN A 69 14.59 8.43 5.99
N VAL A 70 13.26 8.34 5.94
CA VAL A 70 12.40 8.96 4.94
C VAL A 70 11.21 9.63 5.63
N ASN A 71 10.54 10.54 4.95
CA ASN A 71 9.22 11.02 5.36
C ASN A 71 8.19 10.08 4.76
N PHE A 72 7.34 9.50 5.59
CA PHE A 72 6.27 8.60 5.18
C PHE A 72 4.90 9.21 5.51
N SER A 73 3.95 9.03 4.61
CA SER A 73 2.59 9.53 4.78
C SER A 73 1.58 8.47 4.34
N PHE A 74 0.55 8.26 5.16
CA PHE A 74 -0.66 7.61 4.69
C PHE A 74 -1.57 8.64 4.01
N LEU A 75 -2.24 8.21 2.95
CA LEU A 75 -3.25 8.99 2.22
C LEU A 75 -4.67 8.50 2.50
N ASN A 76 -4.82 7.38 3.22
CA ASN A 76 -6.10 6.95 3.75
C ASN A 76 -6.64 8.02 4.71
N THR A 77 -7.86 8.49 4.48
CA THR A 77 -8.48 9.62 5.20
C THR A 77 -8.62 9.41 6.71
N ILE A 78 -8.66 8.16 7.18
CA ILE A 78 -8.78 7.84 8.60
C ILE A 78 -7.41 7.93 9.28
N ILE A 79 -6.34 7.46 8.63
CA ILE A 79 -5.01 7.36 9.24
C ILE A 79 -4.13 8.59 8.91
N SER A 80 -4.35 9.27 7.79
CA SER A 80 -3.54 10.40 7.34
C SER A 80 -3.40 11.53 8.37
N PRO A 81 -4.40 11.88 9.22
CA PRO A 81 -4.21 12.92 10.24
C PRO A 81 -3.15 12.58 11.30
N PHE A 82 -2.85 11.29 11.49
CA PHE A 82 -1.91 10.80 12.51
C PHE A 82 -0.54 10.45 11.93
N VAL A 83 -0.47 10.17 10.63
CA VAL A 83 0.76 9.74 9.93
C VAL A 83 0.89 10.52 8.63
N THR A 84 1.35 11.76 8.75
CA THR A 84 1.72 12.63 7.63
C THR A 84 3.12 13.15 7.85
N ASN A 85 4.01 12.94 6.86
CA ASN A 85 5.44 13.25 6.94
C ASN A 85 6.10 12.71 8.21
N ALA A 86 5.66 11.53 8.66
CA ALA A 86 6.25 10.85 9.80
C ALA A 86 7.63 10.32 9.41
N THR A 87 8.64 10.56 10.26
CA THR A 87 9.96 9.97 10.05
C THR A 87 9.87 8.45 10.18
N ALA A 88 10.30 7.75 9.13
CA ALA A 88 10.28 6.30 9.06
C ALA A 88 11.66 5.76 8.66
N ALA A 89 12.07 4.66 9.29
CA ALA A 89 13.22 3.89 8.87
C ALA A 89 12.82 3.02 7.68
N TYR A 90 13.22 3.45 6.48
CA TYR A 90 13.01 2.73 5.22
C TYR A 90 14.14 1.75 4.96
N ARG A 91 13.80 0.49 4.73
CA ARG A 91 14.71 -0.53 4.25
C ARG A 91 14.17 -1.13 2.97
N LEU A 92 15.03 -1.30 1.98
CA LEU A 92 14.79 -2.06 0.76
C LEU A 92 15.94 -3.05 0.59
N ASP A 93 15.60 -4.28 0.25
CA ASP A 93 16.56 -5.32 -0.08
C ASP A 93 15.99 -6.16 -1.22
N ALA A 94 16.62 -6.09 -2.38
CA ALA A 94 16.13 -6.69 -3.60
C ALA A 94 17.29 -7.13 -4.49
N VAL A 95 16.98 -8.06 -5.38
CA VAL A 95 17.92 -8.70 -6.29
C VAL A 95 17.36 -8.68 -7.70
N VAL A 96 18.25 -8.67 -8.67
CA VAL A 96 17.95 -8.97 -10.06
C VAL A 96 18.29 -10.43 -10.29
N ALA A 97 17.29 -11.23 -10.65
CA ALA A 97 17.47 -12.65 -10.91
C ALA A 97 18.59 -12.91 -11.93
N LYS A 98 19.33 -14.01 -11.75
CA LYS A 98 20.38 -14.41 -12.68
C LYS A 98 19.81 -14.58 -14.10
N ASN A 99 20.58 -14.13 -15.10
CA ASN A 99 20.20 -14.14 -16.50
C ASN A 99 18.98 -13.26 -16.82
N SER A 100 18.89 -12.08 -16.21
CA SER A 100 17.87 -11.06 -16.51
C SER A 100 18.48 -9.90 -17.31
N PRO A 101 18.68 -10.06 -18.64
CA PRO A 101 19.31 -9.05 -19.48
C PRO A 101 18.55 -7.72 -19.47
N VAL A 102 19.29 -6.61 -19.46
CA VAL A 102 18.75 -5.28 -19.74
C VAL A 102 18.20 -5.24 -21.16
N THR A 103 16.95 -4.81 -21.30
CA THR A 103 16.31 -4.53 -22.58
C THR A 103 16.40 -3.04 -22.89
N THR A 104 16.71 -2.68 -24.12
CA THR A 104 16.83 -1.29 -24.56
C THR A 104 15.67 -0.93 -25.47
N LEU A 105 14.95 0.16 -25.16
CA LEU A 105 13.87 0.71 -25.98
C LEU A 105 14.15 2.20 -26.24
N GLY A 106 14.73 2.51 -27.39
CA GLY A 106 15.21 3.87 -27.69
C GLY A 106 16.28 4.30 -26.69
N LEU A 107 16.02 5.38 -25.94
CA LEU A 107 16.92 5.87 -24.89
C LEU A 107 16.66 5.20 -23.53
N LEU A 108 15.64 4.36 -23.40
CA LEU A 108 15.27 3.73 -22.13
C LEU A 108 15.97 2.39 -21.96
N LEU A 109 16.52 2.16 -20.76
CA LEU A 109 17.06 0.88 -20.33
C LEU A 109 16.12 0.26 -19.30
N ILE A 110 15.73 -0.99 -19.53
CA ILE A 110 14.76 -1.73 -18.73
C ILE A 110 15.47 -2.93 -18.13
N GLN A 111 15.63 -2.92 -16.81
CA GLN A 111 16.07 -4.06 -16.03
C GLN A 111 14.86 -4.82 -15.52
N GLY A 112 14.62 -6.01 -16.08
CA GLY A 112 13.61 -6.93 -15.57
C GLY A 112 14.13 -7.82 -14.43
N GLY A 113 13.25 -8.67 -13.91
CA GLY A 113 13.60 -9.73 -12.96
C GLY A 113 13.92 -9.24 -11.55
N VAL A 114 13.43 -8.06 -11.16
CA VAL A 114 13.71 -7.47 -9.85
C VAL A 114 12.74 -8.05 -8.82
N SER A 115 13.27 -8.67 -7.77
CA SER A 115 12.47 -9.23 -6.67
C SER A 115 13.08 -8.89 -5.33
N GLY A 116 12.29 -8.69 -4.29
CA GLY A 116 12.81 -8.33 -2.98
C GLY A 116 11.73 -7.98 -1.97
N ALA A 117 12.16 -7.31 -0.90
CA ALA A 117 11.30 -6.86 0.18
C ALA A 117 11.64 -5.43 0.59
N PHE A 118 10.66 -4.75 1.17
CA PHE A 118 10.81 -3.42 1.72
C PHE A 118 10.06 -3.28 3.04
N SER A 119 10.45 -2.31 3.86
CA SER A 119 9.78 -2.00 5.12
C SER A 119 9.97 -0.53 5.51
N TYR A 120 8.93 0.04 6.11
CA TYR A 120 8.91 1.35 6.77
C TYR A 120 8.52 1.13 8.22
N LYS A 121 9.43 1.44 9.14
CA LYS A 121 9.15 1.39 10.58
C LYS A 121 9.11 2.79 11.15
N SER A 122 8.14 3.07 12.03
CA SER A 122 8.08 4.36 12.73
C SER A 122 9.33 4.56 13.57
N THR A 123 9.87 5.78 13.63
CA THR A 123 10.98 6.09 14.55
C THR A 123 10.49 6.61 15.91
N SER A 124 9.22 6.98 15.99
CA SER A 124 8.55 7.52 17.17
C SER A 124 7.23 6.77 17.41
N ALA A 125 6.72 6.83 18.64
CA ALA A 125 5.38 6.32 18.93
C ALA A 125 4.31 7.17 18.23
N ILE A 126 3.22 6.54 17.80
CA ILE A 126 2.12 7.18 17.08
C ILE A 126 0.83 6.81 17.81
N THR A 127 0.06 7.81 18.24
CA THR A 127 -1.25 7.59 18.86
C THR A 127 -2.33 7.98 17.87
N VAL A 128 -3.18 7.01 17.53
CA VAL A 128 -4.38 7.21 16.71
C VAL A 128 -5.57 7.35 17.66
N SER A 129 -6.24 8.49 17.64
CA SER A 129 -7.38 8.78 18.52
C SER A 129 -8.30 9.81 17.87
N GLY A 130 -9.61 9.64 18.00
CA GLY A 130 -10.58 10.60 17.48
C GLY A 130 -12.01 10.05 17.52
N PRO A 131 -13.00 10.88 17.16
CA PRO A 131 -14.39 10.43 17.07
C PRO A 131 -14.52 9.24 16.10
N GLY A 132 -15.14 8.15 16.55
CA GLY A 132 -15.30 6.93 15.74
C GLY A 132 -14.02 6.09 15.57
N LEU A 133 -12.96 6.38 16.34
CA LEU A 133 -11.72 5.61 16.35
C LEU A 133 -11.50 4.94 17.71
N ILE A 134 -10.90 3.76 17.68
CA ILE A 134 -10.38 3.11 18.87
C ILE A 134 -9.02 3.72 19.18
N THR A 135 -8.89 4.39 20.34
CA THR A 135 -7.62 4.97 20.78
C THR A 135 -6.56 3.88 20.87
N THR A 136 -5.56 3.96 19.99
CA THR A 136 -4.51 2.95 19.88
C THR A 136 -3.16 3.65 19.81
N THR A 137 -2.25 3.28 20.71
CA THR A 137 -0.87 3.77 20.71
C THR A 137 0.05 2.71 20.14
N TYR A 138 0.63 3.01 18.99
CA TYR A 138 1.64 2.21 18.33
C TYR A 138 3.03 2.64 18.83
N ALA A 139 3.83 1.68 19.27
CA ALA A 139 5.17 1.95 19.78
C ALA A 139 6.11 2.48 18.68
N SER A 140 7.26 3.05 19.07
CA SER A 140 8.35 3.24 18.12
C SER A 140 8.78 1.89 17.53
N GLY A 141 9.09 1.86 16.24
CA GLY A 141 9.43 0.65 15.50
C GLY A 141 8.22 -0.10 14.91
N SER A 142 7.00 0.41 15.10
CA SER A 142 5.79 -0.18 14.52
C SER A 142 5.86 -0.17 12.99
N ASN A 143 5.28 -1.21 12.38
CA ASN A 143 5.28 -1.39 10.94
C ASN A 143 4.26 -0.45 10.29
N LEU A 144 4.75 0.65 9.71
CA LEU A 144 3.92 1.54 8.90
C LEU A 144 3.50 0.79 7.64
N LEU A 145 4.47 0.23 6.92
CA LEU A 145 4.19 -0.56 5.73
C LEU A 145 5.38 -1.47 5.45
N SER A 146 5.13 -2.74 5.17
CA SER A 146 6.15 -3.63 4.64
C SER A 146 5.57 -4.49 3.55
N GLY A 147 6.44 -5.06 2.72
CA GLY A 147 5.99 -5.87 1.62
C GLY A 147 7.09 -6.65 0.94
N SER A 148 6.67 -7.63 0.17
CA SER A 148 7.54 -8.39 -0.73
C SER A 148 7.03 -8.19 -2.16
N PHE A 149 7.92 -8.32 -3.13
CA PHE A 149 7.58 -8.21 -4.53
C PHE A 149 8.47 -9.10 -5.40
N SER A 150 7.96 -9.51 -6.56
CA SER A 150 8.68 -10.30 -7.56
C SER A 150 8.32 -9.85 -8.96
N GLY A 151 9.26 -10.04 -9.89
CA GLY A 151 9.08 -9.66 -11.30
C GLY A 151 8.90 -8.16 -11.54
N GLY A 152 9.37 -7.33 -10.61
CA GLY A 152 9.46 -5.88 -10.78
C GLY A 152 10.47 -5.49 -11.85
N GLN A 153 10.41 -4.21 -12.24
CA GLN A 153 11.27 -3.63 -13.26
C GLN A 153 11.91 -2.35 -12.75
N ILE A 154 13.11 -2.05 -13.25
CA ILE A 154 13.78 -0.77 -13.11
C ILE A 154 13.95 -0.16 -14.50
N LEU A 155 13.50 1.09 -14.64
CA LEU A 155 13.58 1.87 -15.86
C LEU A 155 14.53 3.04 -15.61
N VAL A 156 15.53 3.22 -16.46
CA VAL A 156 16.44 4.36 -16.39
C VAL A 156 16.72 4.88 -17.79
N SER A 157 16.84 6.19 -17.94
CA SER A 157 17.25 6.78 -19.21
C SER A 157 18.75 6.61 -19.40
N THR A 158 19.17 6.24 -20.61
CA THR A 158 20.58 6.18 -20.99
C THR A 158 21.20 7.56 -20.82
N ASN A 159 22.31 7.64 -20.06
CA ASN A 159 22.93 8.91 -19.68
C ASN A 159 21.97 9.90 -18.96
N GLY A 160 20.92 9.39 -18.31
CA GLY A 160 19.99 10.20 -17.53
C GLY A 160 20.31 10.23 -16.04
N THR A 161 19.79 11.24 -15.36
CA THR A 161 19.86 11.38 -13.89
C THR A 161 18.58 10.90 -13.20
N SER A 162 17.62 10.35 -13.95
CA SER A 162 16.30 9.98 -13.48
C SER A 162 15.89 8.60 -13.97
N GLY A 163 14.97 7.99 -13.23
CA GLY A 163 14.42 6.68 -13.54
C GLY A 163 13.29 6.31 -12.59
N SER A 164 12.89 5.05 -12.62
CA SER A 164 11.90 4.49 -11.71
C SER A 164 12.15 3.01 -11.45
N SER A 165 11.55 2.50 -10.39
CA SER A 165 11.25 1.07 -10.26
C SER A 165 9.79 0.88 -9.96
N PHE A 166 9.22 -0.21 -10.43
CA PHE A 166 7.86 -0.56 -10.09
C PHE A 166 7.68 -2.06 -10.00
N ALA A 167 6.67 -2.46 -9.25
CA ALA A 167 6.16 -3.81 -9.19
C ALA A 167 4.64 -3.72 -9.07
N THR A 168 3.95 -4.53 -9.86
CA THR A 168 2.49 -4.57 -9.94
C THR A 168 2.03 -5.99 -9.66
N GLY A 169 0.78 -6.21 -9.28
CA GLY A 169 0.17 -7.53 -9.08
C GLY A 169 -0.36 -8.20 -10.36
N ILE A 170 0.22 -7.93 -11.54
CA ILE A 170 -0.27 -8.42 -12.84
C ILE A 170 0.51 -9.67 -13.28
N ILE A 171 -0.19 -10.70 -13.75
CA ILE A 171 0.29 -11.95 -14.40
C ILE A 171 1.82 -12.19 -14.34
N GLY A 172 2.24 -13.10 -13.46
CA GLY A 172 3.63 -13.55 -13.34
C GLY A 172 4.47 -12.76 -12.34
N THR A 173 3.94 -11.68 -11.78
CA THR A 173 4.50 -10.95 -10.65
C THR A 173 3.65 -11.18 -9.40
N ASN A 174 4.25 -11.03 -8.23
CA ASN A 174 3.56 -11.06 -6.95
C ASN A 174 4.04 -9.87 -6.12
N ILE A 175 3.13 -9.20 -5.44
CA ILE A 175 3.42 -8.14 -4.49
C ILE A 175 2.46 -8.25 -3.31
N THR A 176 2.98 -8.09 -2.10
CA THR A 176 2.22 -8.23 -0.86
C THR A 176 2.48 -7.03 0.03
N PHE A 177 1.45 -6.55 0.75
CA PHE A 177 1.61 -5.51 1.77
C PHE A 177 1.10 -5.98 3.13
N THR A 178 1.78 -5.52 4.18
CA THR A 178 1.37 -5.67 5.57
C THR A 178 1.60 -4.37 6.31
N SER A 179 0.74 -4.05 7.28
CA SER A 179 0.80 -2.82 8.07
C SER A 179 0.17 -3.07 9.43
N ASP A 180 0.65 -2.36 10.46
CA ASP A 180 0.00 -2.32 11.77
C ASP A 180 -1.19 -1.33 11.79
N PHE A 181 -1.32 -0.47 10.76
CA PHE A 181 -2.33 0.59 10.68
C PHE A 181 -3.46 0.27 9.70
N LEU A 182 -3.17 -0.54 8.70
CA LEU A 182 -4.05 -0.84 7.57
C LEU A 182 -4.21 -2.35 7.39
N SER A 183 -5.41 -2.77 6.99
CA SER A 183 -5.66 -4.12 6.51
C SER A 183 -5.91 -4.14 5.01
N PHE A 184 -5.42 -5.18 4.34
CA PHE A 184 -5.53 -5.38 2.90
C PHE A 184 -6.44 -6.58 2.63
N ALA A 185 -7.37 -6.43 1.68
CA ALA A 185 -8.28 -7.51 1.34
C ALA A 185 -7.52 -8.65 0.60
N PRO A 186 -7.89 -9.92 0.83
CA PRO A 186 -7.37 -11.02 0.03
C PRO A 186 -7.66 -10.79 -1.46
N GLY A 187 -6.65 -10.98 -2.30
CA GLY A 187 -6.79 -10.78 -3.76
C GLY A 187 -6.77 -9.32 -4.21
N SER A 188 -6.44 -8.36 -3.33
CA SER A 188 -6.24 -6.97 -3.74
C SER A 188 -5.20 -6.85 -4.87
N GLY A 189 -5.50 -6.02 -5.86
CA GLY A 189 -4.50 -5.52 -6.80
C GLY A 189 -3.60 -4.55 -6.08
N LEU A 190 -2.30 -4.86 -5.98
CA LEU A 190 -1.33 -4.05 -5.24
C LEU A 190 -0.28 -3.53 -6.21
N ASP A 191 0.13 -2.28 -6.04
CA ASP A 191 1.16 -1.65 -6.85
C ASP A 191 2.15 -0.86 -5.99
N ARG A 192 3.42 -0.93 -6.37
CA ARG A 192 4.48 -0.05 -5.89
C ARG A 192 5.10 0.68 -7.06
N SER A 193 5.28 1.98 -6.90
CA SER A 193 6.14 2.78 -7.77
C SER A 193 7.15 3.56 -6.94
N THR A 194 8.42 3.53 -7.34
CA THR A 194 9.48 4.35 -6.77
C THR A 194 10.12 5.18 -7.87
N THR A 195 10.33 6.46 -7.63
CA THR A 195 11.06 7.35 -8.53
C THR A 195 12.52 7.39 -8.13
N PHE A 196 13.38 7.61 -9.12
CA PHE A 196 14.81 7.82 -8.98
C PHE A 196 15.17 9.21 -9.48
N THR A 197 15.92 9.94 -8.66
CA THR A 197 16.51 11.23 -9.00
C THR A 197 18.00 11.23 -8.64
N SER A 198 18.76 12.15 -9.24
CA SER A 198 20.19 12.30 -8.99
C SER A 198 20.97 10.99 -9.15
N ILE A 199 20.65 10.21 -10.20
CA ILE A 199 21.36 8.97 -10.51
C ILE A 199 22.85 9.29 -10.77
N THR A 200 23.73 8.61 -10.05
CA THR A 200 25.18 8.75 -10.20
C THR A 200 25.90 7.40 -10.08
N PRO A 201 26.83 7.06 -10.99
CA PRO A 201 27.24 7.85 -12.16
C PRO A 201 26.15 7.88 -13.26
N ILE A 202 26.13 8.96 -14.05
CA ILE A 202 25.12 9.21 -15.10
C ILE A 202 25.18 8.16 -16.23
N SER A 203 26.35 7.57 -16.49
CA SER A 203 26.55 6.57 -17.54
C SER A 203 25.99 5.19 -17.17
N VAL A 204 24.71 5.12 -16.80
CA VAL A 204 24.01 3.85 -16.64
C VAL A 204 23.81 3.25 -18.03
N LYS A 205 24.43 2.09 -18.25
CA LYS A 205 24.31 1.25 -19.44
C LYS A 205 24.13 -0.19 -18.99
N GLY A 206 23.66 -1.06 -19.88
CA GLY A 206 23.81 -2.50 -19.66
C GLY A 206 25.29 -2.88 -19.53
N ALA A 207 25.63 -3.62 -18.49
CA ALA A 207 26.91 -4.25 -18.26
C ALA A 207 26.64 -5.69 -17.80
N ASN A 208 27.08 -6.67 -18.57
CA ASN A 208 27.05 -8.08 -18.14
C ASN A 208 25.65 -8.58 -17.76
N LEU A 209 24.66 -8.30 -18.62
CA LEU A 209 23.23 -8.59 -18.44
C LEU A 209 22.48 -7.67 -17.48
N ALA A 210 23.11 -6.97 -16.52
CA ALA A 210 22.41 -6.01 -15.66
C ALA A 210 22.75 -4.54 -15.96
N LEU A 211 22.04 -3.59 -15.36
CA LEU A 211 22.45 -2.17 -15.38
C LEU A 211 23.81 -2.00 -14.69
N ARG A 212 24.59 -0.99 -15.08
CA ARG A 212 25.78 -0.58 -14.32
C ARG A 212 25.38 -0.17 -12.90
N SER A 213 26.31 -0.35 -11.96
CA SER A 213 26.12 0.12 -10.58
C SER A 213 25.88 1.62 -10.52
N PHE A 214 24.88 2.05 -9.76
CA PHE A 214 24.57 3.46 -9.53
C PHE A 214 23.99 3.69 -8.14
N ARG A 215 23.93 4.95 -7.75
CA ARG A 215 23.23 5.45 -6.57
C ARG A 215 22.18 6.45 -7.01
N THR A 216 21.14 6.58 -6.21
CA THR A 216 20.05 7.51 -6.49
C THR A 216 19.37 7.93 -5.20
N VAL A 217 18.68 9.06 -5.28
CA VAL A 217 17.69 9.48 -4.30
C VAL A 217 16.34 8.89 -4.73
N THR A 218 15.64 8.22 -3.82
CA THR A 218 14.36 7.58 -4.09
C THR A 218 13.23 8.10 -3.21
N GLY A 219 12.09 8.34 -3.84
CA GLY A 219 10.76 8.50 -3.23
C GLY A 219 9.77 7.57 -3.94
N GLY A 220 8.51 7.57 -3.55
CA GLY A 220 7.53 6.71 -4.21
C GLY A 220 6.15 6.68 -3.59
N THR A 221 5.32 5.81 -4.15
CA THR A 221 3.91 5.64 -3.82
C THR A 221 3.51 4.16 -3.81
N TYR A 222 2.47 3.89 -3.04
CA TYR A 222 1.85 2.57 -2.91
C TYR A 222 0.35 2.69 -3.18
N SER A 223 -0.16 1.78 -3.99
CA SER A 223 -1.56 1.76 -4.37
C SER A 223 -2.15 0.37 -4.16
N ALA A 224 -3.45 0.34 -3.90
CA ALA A 224 -4.20 -0.88 -3.74
C ALA A 224 -5.61 -0.73 -4.30
N ASP A 225 -6.16 -1.85 -4.76
CA ASP A 225 -7.54 -2.01 -5.18
C ASP A 225 -8.11 -3.33 -4.62
N PRO A 226 -9.11 -3.30 -3.72
CA PRO A 226 -9.74 -2.11 -3.15
C PRO A 226 -8.82 -1.31 -2.20
N GLN A 227 -9.21 -0.07 -1.89
CA GLN A 227 -8.53 0.77 -0.89
C GLN A 227 -8.43 0.02 0.46
N PRO A 228 -7.26 0.04 1.13
CA PRO A 228 -7.09 -0.63 2.40
C PRO A 228 -7.90 0.04 3.51
N THR A 229 -8.39 -0.75 4.45
CA THR A 229 -9.20 -0.27 5.57
C THR A 229 -8.33 0.02 6.78
N ALA A 230 -8.68 1.09 7.52
CA ALA A 230 -7.98 1.47 8.73
C ALA A 230 -8.33 0.55 9.89
N LEU A 231 -7.32 -0.02 10.57
CA LEU A 231 -7.53 -0.91 11.72
C LEU A 231 -8.05 -0.19 12.96
N ALA A 232 -7.79 1.11 13.07
CA ALA A 232 -8.28 1.94 14.17
C ALA A 232 -9.74 2.40 14.01
N ALA A 233 -10.38 2.11 12.88
CA ALA A 233 -11.79 2.44 12.67
C ALA A 233 -12.65 1.62 13.65
N ALA A 234 -13.45 2.29 14.48
CA ALA A 234 -14.41 1.58 15.30
C ALA A 234 -15.38 0.82 14.39
N PRO A 235 -15.77 -0.43 14.72
CA PRO A 235 -16.80 -1.14 13.98
C PRO A 235 -18.08 -0.31 13.97
N VAL A 236 -18.37 0.36 12.86
CA VAL A 236 -19.63 1.06 12.67
C VAL A 236 -20.66 -0.02 12.32
N PRO A 237 -21.76 -0.17 13.08
CA PRO A 237 -22.78 -1.14 12.75
C PRO A 237 -23.27 -0.86 11.32
N GLU A 238 -23.31 -1.91 10.50
CA GLU A 238 -23.78 -1.78 9.13
C GLU A 238 -25.23 -1.24 9.08
N PRO A 239 -25.65 -0.55 8.01
CA PRO A 239 -27.03 -0.07 7.86
C PRO A 239 -28.09 -1.16 8.07
N ALA A 240 -27.77 -2.41 7.71
CA ALA A 240 -28.62 -3.56 7.98
C ALA A 240 -28.78 -3.83 9.48
N THR A 241 -27.73 -3.68 10.28
CA THR A 241 -27.77 -3.78 11.74
C THR A 241 -28.66 -2.69 12.33
N TRP A 242 -28.53 -1.45 11.85
CA TRP A 242 -29.42 -0.36 12.24
C TRP A 242 -30.88 -0.65 11.87
N ALA A 243 -31.11 -1.15 10.65
CA ALA A 243 -32.44 -1.52 10.18
C ALA A 243 -33.05 -2.64 11.04
N MET A 244 -32.28 -3.68 11.39
CA MET A 244 -32.73 -4.74 12.29
C MET A 244 -33.04 -4.21 13.69
N LEU A 245 -32.25 -3.27 14.19
CA LEU A 245 -32.43 -2.67 15.51
C LEU A 245 -33.71 -1.79 15.54
N ILE A 246 -33.94 -1.00 14.49
CA ILE A 246 -35.19 -0.24 14.29
C ILE A 246 -36.40 -1.17 14.14
N ALA A 247 -36.26 -2.24 13.35
CA ALA A 247 -37.33 -3.23 13.16
C ALA A 247 -37.68 -3.94 14.48
N GLY A 248 -36.66 -4.34 15.25
CA GLY A 248 -36.81 -4.95 16.57
C GLY A 248 -37.55 -4.04 17.54
N PHE A 249 -37.15 -2.77 17.65
CA PHE A 249 -37.85 -1.81 18.51
C PHE A 249 -39.28 -1.50 18.04
N SER A 250 -39.50 -1.44 16.73
CA SER A 250 -40.85 -1.24 16.17
C SER A 250 -41.80 -2.39 16.55
N LEU A 251 -41.32 -3.64 16.48
CA LEU A 251 -42.09 -4.81 16.91
C LEU A 251 -42.40 -4.80 18.40
N ILE A 252 -41.43 -4.45 19.25
CA ILE A 252 -41.62 -4.33 20.70
C ILE A 252 -42.67 -3.25 21.00
N GLY A 253 -42.57 -2.06 20.39
CA GLY A 253 -43.54 -0.98 20.58
C GLY A 253 -44.97 -1.37 20.16
N LEU A 254 -45.12 -2.06 19.02
CA LEU A 254 -46.41 -2.58 18.57
C LEU A 254 -46.98 -3.63 19.54
N SER A 255 -46.13 -4.51 20.08
CA SER A 255 -46.53 -5.52 21.06
C SER A 255 -47.01 -4.91 22.38
N ALA A 256 -46.31 -3.89 22.87
CA ALA A 256 -46.67 -3.17 24.09
C ALA A 256 -48.00 -2.42 23.92
N ARG A 257 -48.23 -1.78 22.77
CA ARG A 257 -49.50 -1.08 22.46
C ARG A 257 -50.71 -2.02 22.45
N ARG A 258 -50.53 -3.28 22.03
CA ARG A 258 -51.60 -4.29 22.08
C ARG A 258 -51.98 -4.67 23.51
N ARG A 259 -51.03 -4.74 24.43
CA ARG A 259 -51.29 -5.11 25.84
C ARG A 259 -52.13 -4.09 26.59
N ILE A 260 -51.91 -2.80 26.34
CA ILE A 260 -52.67 -1.71 27.01
C ILE A 260 -54.16 -1.76 26.65
N ARG A 261 -54.51 -2.17 25.43
CA ARG A 261 -55.91 -2.24 24.99
C ARG A 261 -56.71 -3.39 25.60
N THR A 262 -56.04 -4.40 26.15
CA THR A 262 -56.68 -5.56 26.80
C THR A 262 -57.05 -5.34 28.27
N VAL A 263 -56.59 -4.24 28.91
CA VAL A 263 -56.85 -3.97 30.35
C VAL A 263 -58.07 -3.05 30.57
N ALA A 264 -58.66 -2.50 29.50
CA ALA A 264 -59.91 -1.74 29.56
C ALA A 264 -61.06 -2.60 29.01
N ALA A 265 -61.50 -3.58 29.80
CA ALA A 265 -62.75 -4.32 29.63
C ALA A 265 -63.24 -4.81 31.00
#